data_AF-A0A9P6AIG0-F1
#
_entry.id   AF-A0A9P6AIG0-F1
#
_cell.length_a   1.000
_cell.length_b   1.000
_cell.length_c   1.000
_cell.angle_alpha   90.00
_cell.angle_beta   90.00
_cell.angle_gamma   90.00
#
_symmetry.space_group_name_H-M   'P 1'
#
loop_
_entity.id
_entity.type
_entity.pdbx_description
1 polymer ?
#
loop_
_entity_poly.entity_id
_entity_poly.type
_entity_poly.pdbx_seq_one_letter_code
_entity_poly.pdbx_strand_id
1 'polypeptide(L)'
;MPSNRATQLATGLLCALARTTTSQSLFRAIPAYVPPNPTPARGVKGVAFKNISDVDEMIDKEMEDSAVGREAKALGLVRDCWALLEPGLVRRLDGEDTYESDSEGENDEYVKPAVGQHSWGLLEFFVDVFEEDEKRAALKDSISMSPVLISQIPRAQPGQPWDVQRPLSVVFTALSPWRKLRSDSKYVTTSLDPLHAQLGIRLFQVITNATMADPKLVPTGLIRLTINQLRSAKFPPENMQFFLSSLPPRYDRFKLALVCTFLEGGSVIPKLAVSNQAKRAKPRPRTRSEKDTPSESPGVSSSTSIPASLLPYPIPTITKILRHLSSASFNPPSATANASSSTAHTDIECNAKKSALAKFHLLITLDRILALSVTGIEGTRDEWHAALCSGKVRKAIQEGFDSFVGSKYDKDLEGPVKAVCFAVVDDLEKALRGEDATMDSR
;
A
#
# COMPACT_ATOMS: atom_id res chain seq x y z
N MET A 1 29.66 9.93 16.95
CA MET A 1 28.49 9.11 16.57
C MET A 1 27.87 8.50 17.83
N PRO A 2 26.53 8.38 17.92
CA PRO A 2 25.81 7.98 19.14
C PRO A 2 25.93 6.48 19.47
N SER A 3 25.83 6.13 20.76
CA SER A 3 25.75 4.74 21.23
C SER A 3 24.35 4.15 21.04
N ASN A 4 24.20 2.82 21.06
CA ASN A 4 22.89 2.15 20.94
C ASN A 4 21.85 2.71 21.92
N ARG A 5 22.25 2.87 23.20
CA ARG A 5 21.38 3.42 24.23
C ARG A 5 20.98 4.86 23.93
N ALA A 6 21.91 5.69 23.43
CA ALA A 6 21.60 7.06 23.04
C ALA A 6 20.61 7.09 21.87
N THR A 7 20.80 6.23 20.85
CA THR A 7 19.86 6.09 19.73
C THR A 7 18.48 5.66 20.21
N GLN A 8 18.39 4.65 21.09
CA GLN A 8 17.12 4.20 21.66
C GLN A 8 16.40 5.31 22.45
N LEU A 9 17.14 6.06 23.27
CA LEU A 9 16.58 7.19 24.02
C LEU A 9 16.13 8.33 23.10
N ALA A 10 16.90 8.63 22.06
CA ALA A 10 16.54 9.64 21.06
C ALA A 10 15.27 9.25 20.30
N THR A 11 15.17 7.99 19.84
CA THR A 11 13.95 7.46 19.21
C THR A 11 12.77 7.52 20.18
N GLY A 12 12.95 7.10 21.43
CA GLY A 12 11.91 7.18 22.46
C GLY A 12 11.41 8.60 22.70
N LEU A 13 12.33 9.57 22.74
CA LEU A 13 11.99 10.99 22.84
C LEU A 13 11.22 11.49 21.61
N LEU A 14 11.66 11.13 20.40
CA LEU A 14 10.98 11.49 19.15
C LEU A 14 9.55 10.94 19.12
N CYS A 15 9.34 9.67 19.48
CA CYS A 15 8.00 9.08 19.55
C CYS A 15 7.14 9.72 20.66
N ALA A 16 7.73 10.12 21.79
CA ALA A 16 7.02 10.88 22.82
C ALA A 16 6.61 12.28 22.32
N LEU A 17 7.46 12.95 21.56
CA LEU A 17 7.16 14.23 20.93
C LEU A 17 6.05 14.10 19.88
N ALA A 18 6.03 13.01 19.09
CA ALA A 18 4.97 12.73 18.12
C ALA A 18 3.56 12.75 18.76
N ARG A 19 3.45 12.24 19.99
CA ARG A 19 2.18 12.15 20.74
C ARG A 19 1.78 13.47 21.39
N THR A 20 2.76 14.21 21.90
CA THR A 20 2.52 15.42 22.71
C THR A 20 2.47 16.71 21.91
N THR A 21 3.13 16.75 20.75
CA THR A 21 3.25 17.94 19.90
C THR A 21 2.32 17.83 18.68
N THR A 22 1.94 18.96 18.09
CA THR A 22 1.18 18.96 16.84
C THR A 22 2.06 18.45 15.69
N SER A 23 1.53 17.51 14.91
CA SER A 23 2.26 16.83 13.82
C SER A 23 2.83 17.81 12.81
N GLN A 24 2.09 18.90 12.52
CA GLN A 24 2.55 19.99 11.66
C GLN A 24 3.79 20.71 12.21
N SER A 25 3.89 20.91 13.53
CA SER A 25 5.05 21.60 14.12
C SER A 25 6.31 20.75 14.02
N LEU A 26 6.18 19.44 14.20
CA LEU A 26 7.30 18.49 14.06
C LEU A 26 7.80 18.43 12.61
N PHE A 27 6.87 18.37 11.65
CA PHE A 27 7.23 18.29 10.23
C PHE A 27 7.68 19.61 9.60
N ARG A 28 7.53 20.75 10.28
CA ARG A 28 8.15 22.02 9.82
C ARG A 28 9.67 21.96 9.80
N ALA A 29 10.28 21.12 10.65
CA ALA A 29 11.72 20.93 10.70
C ALA A 29 12.24 19.85 9.75
N ILE A 30 11.34 19.08 9.12
CA ILE A 30 11.69 17.98 8.22
C ILE A 30 11.59 18.48 6.77
N PRO A 31 12.56 18.14 5.89
CA PRO A 31 12.45 18.45 4.46
C PRO A 31 11.12 17.95 3.88
N ALA A 32 10.45 18.80 3.11
CA ALA A 32 9.19 18.49 2.46
C ALA A 32 9.24 18.91 1.00
N TYR A 33 8.46 18.23 0.14
CA TYR A 33 8.39 18.57 -1.27
C TYR A 33 7.93 20.03 -1.46
N VAL A 34 8.75 20.80 -2.18
CA VAL A 34 8.37 22.15 -2.60
C VAL A 34 7.24 22.03 -3.62
N PRO A 35 6.08 22.66 -3.40
CA PRO A 35 4.98 22.60 -4.35
C PRO A 35 5.41 23.24 -5.69
N PRO A 36 5.03 22.66 -6.85
CA PRO A 36 5.50 23.10 -8.17
C PRO A 36 5.13 24.54 -8.54
N ASN A 37 4.09 25.08 -7.90
CA ASN A 37 3.78 26.51 -7.91
C ASN A 37 3.83 27.00 -6.46
N PRO A 38 4.98 27.47 -5.96
CA PRO A 38 4.99 28.21 -4.72
C PRO A 38 4.19 29.48 -4.99
N THR A 39 2.92 29.49 -4.57
CA THR A 39 2.22 30.76 -4.43
C THR A 39 3.11 31.60 -3.52
N PRO A 40 3.45 32.84 -3.89
CA PRO A 40 4.23 33.73 -3.04
C PRO A 40 3.38 34.06 -1.81
N ALA A 41 3.32 33.13 -0.87
CA ALA A 41 2.62 33.28 0.38
C ALA A 41 3.37 34.36 1.16
N ARG A 42 2.69 35.48 1.37
CA ARG A 42 3.13 36.58 2.23
C ARG A 42 3.68 36.00 3.54
N GLY A 43 4.99 36.11 3.74
CA GLY A 43 5.61 36.07 5.07
C GLY A 43 6.21 34.75 5.53
N VAL A 44 5.94 33.60 4.91
CA VAL A 44 6.63 32.35 5.25
C VAL A 44 7.56 32.01 4.11
N LYS A 45 8.78 32.56 4.15
CA LYS A 45 9.91 32.00 3.42
C LYS A 45 10.15 30.60 3.99
N GLY A 46 9.42 29.61 3.49
CA GLY A 46 9.89 28.24 3.58
C GLY A 46 11.33 28.27 3.07
N VAL A 47 12.26 27.74 3.86
CA VAL A 47 13.65 27.61 3.47
C VAL A 47 13.66 26.58 2.34
N ALA A 48 13.20 26.99 1.16
CA ALA A 48 13.72 26.46 -0.07
C ALA A 48 15.19 26.80 0.05
N PHE A 49 15.99 25.80 0.41
CA PHE A 49 17.43 25.88 0.25
C PHE A 49 17.60 26.32 -1.21
N LYS A 50 17.86 27.62 -1.41
CA LYS A 50 18.29 28.16 -2.70
C LYS A 50 19.37 27.22 -3.18
N ASN A 51 19.27 26.82 -4.44
CA ASN A 51 20.20 25.95 -5.16
C ASN A 51 21.46 25.69 -4.34
N ILE A 52 21.62 24.46 -3.86
CA ILE A 52 22.69 24.02 -2.95
C ILE A 52 24.08 24.56 -3.36
N SER A 53 24.28 24.89 -4.64
CA SER A 53 25.42 25.65 -5.16
C SER A 53 25.78 26.91 -4.36
N ASP A 54 24.81 27.65 -3.84
CA ASP A 54 25.07 28.91 -3.10
C ASP A 54 25.45 28.65 -1.63
N VAL A 55 25.07 27.48 -1.07
CA VAL A 55 25.48 27.05 0.28
C VAL A 55 26.85 26.38 0.23
N ASP A 56 27.17 25.73 -0.89
CA ASP A 56 28.47 25.06 -1.11
C ASP A 56 29.65 26.04 -1.08
N GLU A 57 29.45 27.32 -1.44
CA GLU A 57 30.50 28.35 -1.38
C GLU A 57 30.71 28.95 0.02
N MET A 58 29.77 28.77 0.97
CA MET A 58 29.82 29.37 2.32
C MET A 58 30.14 28.39 3.44
N ILE A 59 30.15 27.08 3.19
CA ILE A 59 30.64 26.10 4.16
C ILE A 59 32.16 26.12 4.08
N ASP A 60 32.81 26.73 5.07
CA ASP A 60 34.27 26.74 5.21
C ASP A 60 34.83 25.33 4.98
N LYS A 61 35.92 25.22 4.19
CA LYS A 61 36.64 23.95 3.97
C LYS A 61 37.00 23.23 5.26
N GLU A 62 37.15 23.96 6.37
CA GLU A 62 37.41 23.39 7.70
C GLU A 62 36.19 22.66 8.30
N MET A 63 34.95 23.05 7.98
CA MET A 63 33.76 22.30 8.40
C MET A 63 33.59 20.99 7.64
N GLU A 64 34.06 20.93 6.38
CA GLU A 64 34.02 19.71 5.56
C GLU A 64 34.88 18.57 6.12
N ASP A 65 35.93 18.89 6.88
CA ASP A 65 36.81 17.89 7.50
C ASP A 65 36.17 17.24 8.75
N SER A 66 35.23 17.92 9.41
CA SER A 66 34.58 17.38 10.59
C SER A 66 33.52 16.32 10.24
N ALA A 67 33.46 15.23 11.01
CA ALA A 67 32.43 14.20 10.82
C ALA A 67 31.01 14.79 10.92
N VAL A 68 30.80 15.72 11.84
CA VAL A 68 29.51 16.41 12.05
C VAL A 68 29.17 17.31 10.85
N GLY A 69 30.13 18.04 10.29
CA GLY A 69 29.92 18.88 9.11
C GLY A 69 29.53 18.07 7.88
N ARG A 70 30.17 16.90 7.67
CA ARG A 70 29.78 15.97 6.59
C ARG A 70 28.36 15.42 6.76
N GLU A 71 27.98 15.05 7.98
CA GLU A 71 26.61 14.62 8.27
C GLU A 71 25.58 15.74 8.08
N ALA A 72 25.89 16.95 8.55
CA ALA A 72 25.03 18.11 8.37
C ALA A 72 24.86 18.47 6.88
N LYS A 73 25.95 18.40 6.09
CA LYS A 73 25.91 18.57 4.64
C LYS A 73 25.01 17.51 3.99
N ALA A 74 25.18 16.23 4.36
CA ALA A 74 24.34 15.15 3.86
C ALA A 74 22.85 15.36 4.20
N LEU A 75 22.53 15.78 5.42
CA LEU A 75 21.17 16.13 5.83
C LEU A 75 20.61 17.32 5.05
N GLY A 76 21.44 18.29 4.67
CA GLY A 76 21.06 19.41 3.80
C GLY A 76 20.68 19.02 2.37
N LEU A 77 21.12 17.85 1.90
CA LEU A 77 20.80 17.32 0.57
C LEU A 77 19.47 16.55 0.52
N VAL A 78 18.91 16.20 1.69
CA VAL A 78 17.69 15.43 1.82
C VAL A 78 16.49 16.28 1.36
N ARG A 79 15.73 15.77 0.39
CA ARG A 79 14.60 16.50 -0.21
C ARG A 79 13.25 16.22 0.44
N ASP A 80 13.13 15.08 1.11
CA ASP A 80 11.89 14.59 1.67
C ASP A 80 12.16 13.65 2.85
N CYS A 81 11.13 13.35 3.64
CA CYS A 81 11.28 12.48 4.80
C CYS A 81 11.67 11.04 4.42
N TRP A 82 11.38 10.56 3.20
CA TRP A 82 11.74 9.21 2.76
C TRP A 82 13.24 9.08 2.49
N ALA A 83 13.87 10.13 1.98
CA ALA A 83 15.31 10.21 1.82
C ALA A 83 16.05 10.15 3.17
N LEU A 84 15.40 10.56 4.27
CA LEU A 84 15.96 10.37 5.62
C LEU A 84 16.08 8.88 6.02
N LEU A 85 15.32 8.01 5.37
CA LEU A 85 15.33 6.59 5.64
C LEU A 85 16.39 5.84 4.84
N GLU A 86 16.97 6.45 3.80
CA GLU A 86 17.87 5.74 2.89
C GLU A 86 19.13 5.20 3.60
N PRO A 87 19.63 4.02 3.19
CA PRO A 87 20.88 3.47 3.73
C PRO A 87 22.05 4.44 3.60
N GLY A 88 22.85 4.50 4.67
CA GLY A 88 24.06 5.31 4.75
C GLY A 88 23.86 6.73 5.29
N LEU A 89 22.61 7.17 5.53
CA LEU A 89 22.36 8.47 6.16
C LEU A 89 22.44 8.40 7.69
N VAL A 90 21.75 7.45 8.31
CA VAL A 90 21.86 7.18 9.75
C VAL A 90 22.92 6.09 9.96
N ARG A 91 24.03 6.42 10.62
CA ARG A 91 25.16 5.52 10.88
C ARG A 91 25.38 5.29 12.38
N ARG A 92 25.99 4.15 12.74
CA ARG A 92 26.37 3.84 14.13
C ARG A 92 27.88 3.92 14.34
N LEU A 93 28.31 4.23 15.57
CA LEU A 93 29.73 4.25 15.94
C LEU A 93 30.34 2.83 16.00
N ASP A 94 29.53 1.86 16.42
CA ASP A 94 29.94 0.51 16.77
C ASP A 94 29.65 -0.53 15.68
N GLY A 95 29.09 -0.10 14.54
CA GLY A 95 28.81 -0.93 13.39
C GLY A 95 29.64 -0.47 12.20
N GLU A 96 30.42 -1.39 11.63
CA GLU A 96 30.87 -1.22 10.26
C GLU A 96 29.61 -1.33 9.39
N ASP A 97 29.15 -0.19 8.84
CA ASP A 97 28.08 -0.17 7.85
C ASP A 97 28.60 -0.97 6.65
N THR A 98 28.32 -2.26 6.62
CA THR A 98 28.86 -3.21 5.63
C THR A 98 28.17 -3.06 4.26
N TYR A 99 27.52 -1.92 4.04
CA TYR A 99 27.14 -1.47 2.71
C TYR A 99 28.41 -0.98 2.03
N GLU A 100 29.17 -1.92 1.46
CA GLU A 100 30.21 -1.61 0.47
C GLU A 100 29.56 -0.74 -0.61
N SER A 101 29.82 0.56 -0.55
CA SER A 101 29.18 1.54 -1.42
C SER A 101 29.73 1.48 -2.85
N ASP A 102 30.87 0.85 -3.10
CA ASP A 102 31.59 1.03 -4.36
C ASP A 102 32.36 -0.24 -4.78
N SER A 103 31.63 -1.34 -5.01
CA SER A 103 32.17 -2.37 -5.90
C SER A 103 31.57 -2.13 -7.27
N GLU A 104 32.34 -1.48 -8.16
CA GLU A 104 32.11 -1.35 -9.61
C GLU A 104 32.11 -2.72 -10.33
N GLY A 105 31.71 -3.79 -9.63
CA GLY A 105 31.56 -5.13 -10.14
C GLY A 105 30.26 -5.27 -10.93
N GLU A 106 30.36 -5.10 -12.24
CA GLU A 106 29.33 -5.38 -13.22
C GLU A 106 28.69 -6.77 -13.01
N ASN A 107 27.41 -6.83 -12.62
CA ASN A 107 26.33 -7.52 -13.38
C ASN A 107 25.08 -7.90 -12.57
N ASP A 108 25.08 -7.78 -11.24
CA ASP A 108 23.86 -8.03 -10.46
C ASP A 108 23.19 -6.70 -10.08
N GLU A 109 21.97 -6.48 -10.58
CA GLU A 109 21.11 -5.34 -10.27
C GLU A 109 20.73 -5.34 -8.77
N TYR A 110 21.67 -4.89 -7.94
CA TYR A 110 21.48 -4.72 -6.51
C TYR A 110 20.57 -3.51 -6.28
N VAL A 111 19.30 -3.79 -6.03
CA VAL A 111 18.33 -2.75 -5.66
C VAL A 111 18.61 -2.34 -4.20
N LYS A 112 19.12 -1.11 -4.02
CA LYS A 112 19.33 -0.52 -2.69
C LYS A 112 18.02 -0.54 -1.89
N PRO A 113 18.01 -1.01 -0.63
CA PRO A 113 16.80 -1.01 0.19
C PRO A 113 16.34 0.42 0.48
N ALA A 114 15.02 0.63 0.60
CA ALA A 114 14.47 1.97 0.85
C ALA A 114 14.67 2.45 2.30
N VAL A 115 14.95 1.52 3.22
CA VAL A 115 15.19 1.79 4.65
C VAL A 115 16.55 1.23 5.03
N GLY A 116 17.42 2.08 5.55
CA GLY A 116 18.72 1.73 6.10
C GLY A 116 18.59 0.91 7.38
N GLN A 117 19.61 0.08 7.65
CA GLN A 117 19.66 -0.79 8.82
C GLN A 117 19.48 -0.05 10.16
N HIS A 118 19.83 1.23 10.22
CA HIS A 118 19.75 2.06 11.41
C HIS A 118 18.63 3.11 11.36
N SER A 119 17.83 3.12 10.29
CA SER A 119 16.76 4.11 10.07
C SER A 119 15.39 3.65 10.57
N TRP A 120 15.29 2.45 11.14
CA TRP A 120 14.02 1.86 11.61
C TRP A 120 13.32 2.68 12.69
N GLY A 121 14.06 3.20 13.66
CA GLY A 121 13.49 4.07 14.69
C GLY A 121 12.96 5.40 14.12
N LEU A 122 13.56 5.88 13.03
CA LEU A 122 13.08 7.08 12.34
C LEU A 122 11.80 6.78 11.55
N LEU A 123 11.70 5.61 10.93
CA LEU A 123 10.46 5.14 10.31
C LEU A 123 9.33 5.02 11.34
N GLU A 124 9.60 4.42 12.51
CA GLU A 124 8.63 4.34 13.61
C GLU A 124 8.13 5.73 14.01
N PHE A 125 9.03 6.69 14.20
CA PHE A 125 8.67 8.07 14.48
C PHE A 125 7.77 8.68 13.39
N PHE A 126 8.10 8.53 12.11
CA PHE A 126 7.26 9.06 11.02
C PHE A 126 5.87 8.44 11.01
N VAL A 127 5.79 7.12 11.18
CA VAL A 127 4.50 6.40 11.25
C VAL A 127 3.67 6.89 12.44
N ASP A 128 4.27 7.04 13.62
CA ASP A 128 3.59 7.59 14.81
C ASP A 128 3.04 9.00 14.54
N VAL A 129 3.83 9.87 13.91
CA VAL A 129 3.37 11.24 13.59
C VAL A 129 2.21 11.24 12.57
N PHE A 130 2.28 10.40 11.53
CA PHE A 130 1.21 10.32 10.53
C PHE A 130 -0.09 9.75 11.12
N GLU A 131 0.00 8.72 11.95
CA GLU A 131 -1.18 8.16 12.61
C GLU A 131 -1.83 9.14 13.59
N GLU A 132 -1.04 9.87 14.38
CA GLU A 132 -1.57 10.91 15.28
C GLU A 132 -2.17 12.09 14.52
N ASP A 133 -1.59 12.46 13.38
CA ASP A 133 -2.15 13.47 12.48
C ASP A 133 -3.49 13.03 11.89
N GLU A 134 -3.59 11.76 11.44
CA GLU A 134 -4.83 11.16 10.95
C GLU A 134 -5.93 11.14 12.03
N LYS A 135 -5.60 10.72 13.26
CA LYS A 135 -6.56 10.71 14.39
C LYS A 135 -7.10 12.12 14.67
N ARG A 136 -6.23 13.14 14.69
CA ARG A 136 -6.63 14.53 14.91
C ARG A 136 -7.48 15.07 13.76
N ALA A 137 -7.14 14.74 12.51
CA ALA A 137 -7.93 15.14 11.35
C ALA A 137 -9.33 14.49 11.37
N ALA A 138 -9.42 13.21 11.73
CA ALA A 138 -10.68 12.50 11.86
C ALA A 138 -11.60 13.12 12.92
N LEU A 139 -11.04 13.55 14.07
CA LEU A 139 -11.81 14.24 15.11
C LEU A 139 -12.34 15.61 14.67
N LYS A 140 -11.61 16.32 13.81
CA LYS A 140 -11.94 17.68 13.41
C LYS A 140 -12.92 17.73 12.24
N ASP A 141 -12.60 17.02 11.17
CA ASP A 141 -13.25 17.18 9.87
C ASP A 141 -13.97 15.88 9.41
N SER A 142 -14.01 14.84 10.26
CA SER A 142 -14.52 13.49 9.92
C SER A 142 -13.79 12.81 8.74
N ILE A 143 -12.63 13.34 8.34
CA ILE A 143 -11.79 12.79 7.28
C ILE A 143 -10.64 12.01 7.95
N SER A 144 -10.65 10.69 7.78
CA SER A 144 -9.58 9.81 8.26
C SER A 144 -8.40 9.84 7.28
N MET A 145 -7.66 10.94 7.22
CA MET A 145 -6.43 11.08 6.43
C MET A 145 -5.44 11.98 7.15
N SER A 146 -4.14 11.73 7.01
CA SER A 146 -3.07 12.61 7.50
C SER A 146 -2.65 13.66 6.46
N PRO A 147 -2.98 14.96 6.63
CA PRO A 147 -2.44 16.03 5.79
C PRO A 147 -0.90 16.09 5.77
N VAL A 148 -0.26 15.67 6.86
CA VAL A 148 1.20 15.62 6.95
C VAL A 148 1.78 14.57 5.99
N LEU A 149 1.25 13.34 5.97
CA LEU A 149 1.67 12.32 4.98
C LEU A 149 1.48 12.83 3.55
N ILE A 150 0.33 13.42 3.28
CA ILE A 150 -0.03 14.01 1.98
C ILE A 150 1.00 15.05 1.51
N SER A 151 1.52 15.87 2.43
CA SER A 151 2.57 16.85 2.12
C SER A 151 3.93 16.21 1.79
N GLN A 152 4.14 14.96 2.23
CA GLN A 152 5.33 14.16 2.02
C GLN A 152 5.22 13.20 0.83
N ILE A 153 4.18 13.32 0.00
CA ILE A 153 4.07 12.58 -1.26
C ILE A 153 4.34 13.57 -2.39
N PRO A 154 5.29 13.27 -3.31
CA PRO A 154 5.59 14.19 -4.40
C PRO A 154 4.33 14.47 -5.21
N ARG A 155 4.00 15.76 -5.31
CA ARG A 155 2.88 16.20 -6.14
C ARG A 155 3.27 16.00 -7.59
N ALA A 156 2.45 15.24 -8.30
CA ALA A 156 2.61 15.10 -9.72
C ALA A 156 2.35 16.44 -10.42
N GLN A 157 2.84 16.57 -11.65
CA GLN A 157 2.54 17.73 -12.48
C GLN A 157 1.01 17.90 -12.62
N PRO A 158 0.50 19.12 -12.89
CA PRO A 158 -0.93 19.34 -13.10
C PRO A 158 -1.52 18.32 -14.08
N GLY A 159 -2.49 17.52 -13.60
CA GLY A 159 -3.14 16.46 -14.40
C GLY A 159 -2.54 15.07 -14.25
N GLN A 160 -1.46 14.88 -13.49
CA GLN A 160 -0.91 13.57 -13.16
C GLN A 160 -1.34 13.09 -11.76
N PRO A 161 -1.44 11.76 -11.54
CA PRO A 161 -1.71 11.18 -10.24
C PRO A 161 -0.48 11.27 -9.34
N TRP A 162 -0.69 11.43 -8.04
CA TRP A 162 0.41 11.51 -7.06
C TRP A 162 1.27 10.25 -7.07
N ASP A 163 2.58 10.44 -6.88
CA ASP A 163 3.54 9.34 -6.92
C ASP A 163 3.77 8.76 -5.53
N VAL A 164 3.09 7.65 -5.23
CA VAL A 164 3.23 6.90 -3.98
C VAL A 164 4.33 5.83 -4.03
N GLN A 165 5.18 5.82 -5.07
CA GLN A 165 6.20 4.78 -5.24
C GLN A 165 7.19 4.75 -4.06
N ARG A 166 7.73 5.90 -3.65
CA ARG A 166 8.69 5.99 -2.53
C ARG A 166 8.14 5.44 -1.21
N PRO A 167 6.98 5.90 -0.70
CA PRO A 167 6.43 5.35 0.54
C PRO A 167 6.06 3.86 0.40
N LEU A 168 5.63 3.40 -0.77
CA LEU A 168 5.41 1.97 -1.00
C LEU A 168 6.71 1.16 -0.99
N SER A 169 7.80 1.67 -1.56
CA SER A 169 9.11 1.02 -1.46
C SER A 169 9.55 0.85 0.00
N VAL A 170 9.26 1.82 0.86
CA VAL A 170 9.48 1.73 2.32
C VAL A 170 8.62 0.61 2.94
N VAL A 171 7.31 0.59 2.65
CA VAL A 171 6.39 -0.47 3.11
C VAL A 171 6.91 -1.86 2.71
N PHE A 172 7.25 -2.05 1.44
CA PHE A 172 7.67 -3.36 0.95
C PHE A 172 9.09 -3.74 1.37
N THR A 173 9.97 -2.77 1.65
CA THR A 173 11.25 -3.03 2.32
C THR A 173 11.03 -3.56 3.74
N ALA A 174 10.05 -3.01 4.46
CA ALA A 174 9.69 -3.46 5.81
C ALA A 174 8.99 -4.82 5.84
N LEU A 175 8.33 -5.20 4.74
CA LEU A 175 7.71 -6.51 4.54
C LEU A 175 8.62 -7.52 3.83
N SER A 176 9.88 -7.17 3.55
CA SER A 176 10.82 -8.08 2.88
C SER A 176 11.74 -8.75 3.89
N PRO A 177 12.20 -10.00 3.63
CA PRO A 177 13.22 -10.63 4.44
C PRO A 177 14.50 -9.80 4.41
N TRP A 178 15.10 -9.59 5.58
CA TRP A 178 16.37 -8.88 5.68
C TRP A 178 17.53 -9.81 5.35
N ARG A 179 18.53 -9.27 4.65
CA ARG A 179 19.79 -9.96 4.43
C ARG A 179 20.78 -9.42 5.44
N LYS A 180 21.16 -10.27 6.40
CA LYS A 180 22.27 -9.95 7.30
C LYS A 180 23.54 -10.53 6.68
N LEU A 181 24.52 -9.67 6.42
CA LEU A 181 25.85 -10.13 6.04
C LEU A 181 26.48 -10.79 7.28
N ARG A 182 26.91 -12.04 7.13
CA ARG A 182 27.75 -12.69 8.14
C ARG A 182 29.20 -12.26 7.97
N SER A 183 30.00 -12.46 9.02
CA SER A 183 31.45 -12.22 9.03
C SER A 183 32.23 -13.05 8.01
N ASP A 184 31.63 -14.09 7.43
CA ASP A 184 32.21 -14.92 6.37
C ASP A 184 31.83 -14.46 4.95
N SER A 185 31.34 -13.22 4.81
CA SER A 185 30.83 -12.64 3.56
C SER A 185 29.66 -13.40 2.92
N LYS A 186 28.99 -14.30 3.65
CA LYS A 186 27.76 -14.95 3.18
C LYS A 186 26.54 -14.20 3.69
N TYR A 187 25.59 -13.94 2.81
CA TYR A 187 24.29 -13.40 3.18
C TYR A 187 23.41 -14.50 3.78
N VAL A 188 22.89 -14.26 4.98
CA VAL A 188 21.82 -15.08 5.55
C VAL A 188 20.52 -14.32 5.39
N THR A 189 19.59 -14.90 4.65
CA THR A 189 18.20 -14.45 4.62
C THR A 189 17.59 -14.74 5.99
N THR A 190 17.33 -13.69 6.76
CA THR A 190 16.63 -13.83 8.04
C THR A 190 15.14 -13.94 7.80
N SER A 191 14.42 -14.54 8.75
CA SER A 191 12.97 -14.45 8.79
C SER A 191 12.51 -12.98 8.78
N LEU A 192 11.27 -12.77 8.36
CA LEU A 192 10.61 -11.47 8.46
C LEU A 192 10.69 -10.96 9.92
N ASP A 193 11.22 -9.75 10.10
CA ASP A 193 11.21 -9.10 11.42
C ASP A 193 9.78 -8.61 11.72
N PRO A 194 9.11 -9.14 12.77
CA PRO A 194 7.73 -8.79 13.04
C PRO A 194 7.54 -7.31 13.35
N LEU A 195 8.53 -6.63 13.94
CA LEU A 195 8.44 -5.20 14.27
C LEU A 195 8.51 -4.36 12.99
N HIS A 196 9.45 -4.65 12.10
CA HIS A 196 9.53 -3.96 10.81
C HIS A 196 8.29 -4.23 9.97
N ALA A 197 7.83 -5.48 9.92
CA ALA A 197 6.63 -5.84 9.19
C ALA A 197 5.41 -5.07 9.70
N GLN A 198 5.26 -4.94 11.03
CA GLN A 198 4.20 -4.14 11.65
C GLN A 198 4.29 -2.66 11.26
N LEU A 199 5.48 -2.06 11.23
CA LEU A 199 5.68 -0.69 10.76
C LEU A 199 5.26 -0.53 9.28
N GLY A 200 5.63 -1.49 8.43
CA GLY A 200 5.21 -1.53 7.03
C GLY A 200 3.69 -1.57 6.88
N ILE A 201 3.01 -2.43 7.65
CA ILE A 201 1.54 -2.52 7.67
C ILE A 201 0.90 -1.22 8.12
N ARG A 202 1.39 -0.64 9.23
CA ARG A 202 0.89 0.63 9.76
C ARG A 202 1.02 1.76 8.74
N LEU A 203 2.19 1.93 8.13
CA LEU A 203 2.40 2.92 7.08
C LEU A 203 1.46 2.69 5.89
N PHE A 204 1.31 1.43 5.44
CA PHE A 204 0.41 1.09 4.34
C PHE A 204 -1.05 1.44 4.64
N GLN A 205 -1.50 1.24 5.87
CA GLN A 205 -2.86 1.62 6.30
C GLN A 205 -3.11 3.11 6.18
N VAL A 206 -2.17 3.95 6.64
CA VAL A 206 -2.26 5.41 6.51
C VAL A 206 -2.27 5.85 5.04
N ILE A 207 -1.45 5.24 4.18
CA ILE A 207 -1.46 5.51 2.73
C ILE A 207 -2.81 5.12 2.12
N THR A 208 -3.35 3.98 2.50
CA THR A 208 -4.64 3.50 1.99
C THR A 208 -5.77 4.43 2.42
N ASN A 209 -5.78 4.87 3.68
CA ASN A 209 -6.73 5.86 4.20
C ASN A 209 -6.66 7.18 3.42
N ALA A 210 -5.45 7.65 3.12
CA ALA A 210 -5.24 8.84 2.29
C ALA A 210 -5.84 8.69 0.89
N THR A 211 -5.72 7.52 0.25
CA THR A 211 -6.34 7.25 -1.06
C THR A 211 -7.86 7.09 -1.01
N MET A 212 -8.44 6.76 0.15
CA MET A 212 -9.89 6.75 0.33
C MET A 212 -10.45 8.16 0.50
N ALA A 213 -9.67 9.08 1.09
CA ALA A 213 -10.10 10.42 1.42
C ALA A 213 -9.84 11.46 0.32
N ASP A 214 -8.71 11.38 -0.40
CA ASP A 214 -8.35 12.34 -1.45
C ASP A 214 -8.45 11.72 -2.86
N PRO A 215 -9.38 12.18 -3.72
CA PRO A 215 -9.50 11.67 -5.08
C PRO A 215 -8.27 11.93 -5.98
N LYS A 216 -7.35 12.82 -5.58
CA LYS A 216 -6.09 13.06 -6.30
C LYS A 216 -5.09 11.92 -6.12
N LEU A 217 -5.20 11.19 -5.01
CA LEU A 217 -4.49 9.94 -4.78
C LEU A 217 -5.28 8.81 -5.44
N VAL A 218 -4.98 8.57 -6.71
CA VAL A 218 -5.74 7.63 -7.52
C VAL A 218 -5.66 6.22 -6.93
N PRO A 219 -6.77 5.64 -6.44
CA PRO A 219 -6.77 4.34 -5.75
C PRO A 219 -6.25 3.19 -6.63
N THR A 220 -6.46 3.28 -7.95
CA THR A 220 -5.94 2.31 -8.92
C THR A 220 -4.42 2.37 -9.07
N GLY A 221 -3.83 3.55 -8.87
CA GLY A 221 -2.38 3.72 -8.82
C GLY A 221 -1.78 2.93 -7.66
N LEU A 222 -2.37 3.06 -6.46
CA LEU A 222 -1.97 2.29 -5.29
C LEU A 222 -2.08 0.78 -5.55
N ILE A 223 -3.24 0.29 -6.01
CA ILE A 223 -3.43 -1.14 -6.33
C ILE A 223 -2.36 -1.65 -7.29
N ARG A 224 -2.11 -0.93 -8.39
CA ARG A 224 -1.13 -1.33 -9.41
C ARG A 224 0.28 -1.43 -8.83
N LEU A 225 0.71 -0.42 -8.08
CA LEU A 225 2.03 -0.39 -7.48
C LEU A 225 2.18 -1.50 -6.43
N THR A 226 1.16 -1.74 -5.60
CA THR A 226 1.13 -2.85 -4.65
C THR A 226 1.23 -4.20 -5.37
N ILE A 227 0.49 -4.42 -6.47
CA ILE A 227 0.56 -5.67 -7.24
C ILE A 227 1.94 -5.90 -7.82
N ASN A 228 2.59 -4.87 -8.37
CA ASN A 228 3.93 -4.97 -8.91
C ASN A 228 4.91 -5.47 -7.84
N GLN A 229 4.78 -4.99 -6.61
CA GLN A 229 5.60 -5.43 -5.48
C GLN A 229 5.26 -6.86 -5.05
N LEU A 230 3.98 -7.21 -4.92
CA LEU A 230 3.53 -8.56 -4.56
C LEU A 230 3.97 -9.62 -5.59
N ARG A 231 4.04 -9.26 -6.87
CA ARG A 231 4.49 -10.14 -7.95
C ARG A 231 5.98 -10.28 -8.06
N SER A 232 6.75 -9.35 -7.49
CA SER A 232 8.21 -9.44 -7.49
C SER A 232 8.64 -10.81 -6.99
N ALA A 233 9.55 -11.48 -7.72
CA ALA A 233 10.14 -12.74 -7.29
C ALA A 233 10.83 -12.60 -5.92
N LYS A 234 11.27 -11.37 -5.59
CA LYS A 234 11.89 -11.03 -4.29
C LYS A 234 10.90 -10.98 -3.13
N PHE A 235 9.58 -11.00 -3.38
CA PHE A 235 8.54 -10.94 -2.35
C PHE A 235 7.96 -12.35 -2.09
N PRO A 236 8.26 -13.02 -0.97
CA PRO A 236 7.83 -14.39 -0.72
C PRO A 236 6.30 -14.53 -0.56
N PRO A 237 5.71 -15.70 -0.89
CA PRO A 237 4.29 -15.97 -0.67
C PRO A 237 3.86 -15.79 0.80
N GLU A 238 4.70 -16.17 1.76
CA GLU A 238 4.43 -16.07 3.20
C GLU A 238 4.27 -14.61 3.62
N ASN A 239 5.08 -13.72 3.04
CA ASN A 239 5.00 -12.28 3.30
C ASN A 239 3.75 -11.66 2.67
N MET A 240 3.28 -12.21 1.53
CA MET A 240 1.98 -11.84 0.94
C MET A 240 0.82 -12.27 1.84
N GLN A 241 0.86 -13.48 2.38
CA GLN A 241 -0.13 -13.96 3.34
C GLN A 241 -0.14 -13.08 4.60
N PHE A 242 1.03 -12.81 5.17
CA PHE A 242 1.16 -11.91 6.32
C PHE A 242 0.59 -10.53 6.02
N PHE A 243 0.93 -9.96 4.85
CA PHE A 243 0.43 -8.65 4.44
C PHE A 243 -1.10 -8.61 4.34
N LEU A 244 -1.70 -9.55 3.61
CA LEU A 244 -3.16 -9.56 3.39
C LEU A 244 -3.95 -9.87 4.67
N SER A 245 -3.41 -10.71 5.56
CA SER A 245 -4.02 -11.05 6.85
C SER A 245 -3.89 -9.93 7.89
N SER A 246 -2.80 -9.16 7.86
CA SER A 246 -2.54 -8.07 8.81
C SER A 246 -3.36 -6.81 8.55
N LEU A 247 -3.99 -6.70 7.38
CA LEU A 247 -4.85 -5.56 7.05
C LEU A 247 -6.22 -5.69 7.77
N PRO A 248 -6.67 -4.67 8.52
CA PRO A 248 -7.96 -4.69 9.20
C PRO A 248 -9.18 -4.86 8.27
N PRO A 249 -10.35 -5.33 8.77
CA PRO A 249 -11.57 -5.50 7.97
C PRO A 249 -12.07 -4.24 7.26
N ARG A 250 -11.82 -3.04 7.81
CA ARG A 250 -12.16 -1.76 7.14
C ARG A 250 -11.54 -1.61 5.74
N TYR A 251 -10.50 -2.39 5.44
CA TYR A 251 -9.82 -2.42 4.15
C TYR A 251 -10.29 -3.55 3.22
N ASP A 252 -11.35 -4.29 3.56
CA ASP A 252 -11.77 -5.46 2.78
C ASP A 252 -12.14 -5.10 1.32
N ARG A 253 -12.72 -3.92 1.06
CA ARG A 253 -12.93 -3.45 -0.32
C ARG A 253 -11.62 -3.25 -1.08
N PHE A 254 -10.61 -2.68 -0.42
CA PHE A 254 -9.27 -2.55 -1.00
C PHE A 254 -8.64 -3.92 -1.26
N LYS A 255 -8.67 -4.84 -0.29
CA LYS A 255 -8.15 -6.21 -0.44
C LYS A 255 -8.82 -6.93 -1.60
N LEU A 256 -10.14 -6.82 -1.71
CA LEU A 256 -10.91 -7.46 -2.77
C LEU A 256 -10.49 -6.96 -4.14
N ALA A 257 -10.37 -5.63 -4.30
CA ALA A 257 -9.89 -5.02 -5.54
C ALA A 257 -8.44 -5.43 -5.85
N LEU A 258 -7.56 -5.40 -4.85
CA LEU A 258 -6.15 -5.79 -4.97
C LEU A 258 -5.99 -7.23 -5.43
N VAL A 259 -6.66 -8.17 -4.76
CA VAL A 259 -6.60 -9.61 -5.04
C VAL A 259 -7.19 -9.93 -6.40
N CYS A 260 -8.34 -9.33 -6.75
CA CYS A 260 -8.94 -9.52 -8.06
C CYS A 260 -8.01 -9.02 -9.19
N THR A 261 -7.41 -7.85 -9.04
CA THR A 261 -6.46 -7.32 -10.05
C THR A 261 -5.13 -8.08 -10.05
N PHE A 262 -4.73 -8.65 -8.90
CA PHE A 262 -3.58 -9.55 -8.82
C PHE A 262 -3.83 -10.83 -9.65
N LEU A 263 -5.02 -11.43 -9.54
CA LEU A 263 -5.41 -12.63 -10.30
C LEU A 263 -5.59 -12.36 -11.80
N GLU A 264 -5.93 -11.13 -12.19
CA GLU A 264 -6.04 -10.71 -13.61
C GLU A 264 -4.72 -10.70 -14.40
N GLY A 265 -3.60 -10.98 -13.74
CA GLY A 265 -2.30 -10.87 -14.40
C GLY A 265 -1.88 -9.44 -14.72
N GLY A 266 -2.61 -8.42 -14.25
CA GLY A 266 -2.22 -7.00 -14.32
C GLY A 266 -2.22 -6.42 -15.74
N SER A 267 -2.60 -7.23 -16.74
CA SER A 267 -2.71 -6.83 -18.14
C SER A 267 -3.95 -5.96 -18.40
N VAL A 268 -4.98 -6.10 -17.56
CA VAL A 268 -6.27 -5.42 -17.76
C VAL A 268 -6.75 -4.83 -16.44
N ILE A 269 -6.20 -3.69 -16.03
CA ILE A 269 -6.96 -2.84 -15.10
C ILE A 269 -8.07 -2.24 -15.96
N PRO A 270 -9.36 -2.55 -15.72
CA PRO A 270 -10.43 -1.81 -16.36
C PRO A 270 -10.12 -0.34 -16.12
N LYS A 271 -10.18 0.52 -17.14
CA LYS A 271 -10.15 1.96 -16.91
C LYS A 271 -11.29 2.24 -15.94
N LEU A 272 -11.01 2.22 -14.64
CA LEU A 272 -12.00 2.54 -13.64
C LEU A 272 -12.51 3.88 -14.09
N ALA A 273 -13.83 3.99 -14.18
CA ALA A 273 -14.49 5.20 -14.56
C ALA A 273 -14.23 6.25 -13.46
N VAL A 274 -12.99 6.72 -13.33
CA VAL A 274 -12.71 8.14 -13.35
C VAL A 274 -13.36 8.59 -14.64
N SER A 275 -14.68 8.78 -14.55
CA SER A 275 -15.45 9.59 -15.45
C SER A 275 -14.53 10.76 -15.72
N ASN A 276 -13.94 10.79 -16.92
CA ASN A 276 -13.38 12.01 -17.47
C ASN A 276 -14.55 12.96 -17.32
N GLN A 277 -14.55 13.74 -16.23
CA GLN A 277 -15.63 14.63 -15.85
C GLN A 277 -16.08 15.24 -17.15
N ALA A 278 -17.25 14.78 -17.60
CA ALA A 278 -17.69 14.87 -18.97
C ALA A 278 -17.29 16.24 -19.46
N LYS A 279 -16.26 16.34 -20.34
CA LYS A 279 -15.56 17.58 -20.73
C LYS A 279 -16.55 18.71 -20.56
N ARG A 280 -16.49 19.41 -19.43
CA ARG A 280 -17.61 20.22 -18.92
C ARG A 280 -18.06 21.04 -20.10
N ALA A 281 -19.26 20.73 -20.63
CA ALA A 281 -19.72 21.33 -21.86
C ALA A 281 -19.53 22.84 -21.67
N LYS A 282 -18.66 23.45 -22.50
CA LYS A 282 -18.33 24.87 -22.38
C LYS A 282 -19.68 25.59 -22.23
N PRO A 283 -19.85 26.45 -21.21
CA PRO A 283 -21.13 27.12 -20.99
C PRO A 283 -21.50 27.81 -22.30
N ARG A 284 -22.51 27.27 -22.99
CA ARG A 284 -23.12 27.95 -24.12
C ARG A 284 -23.85 29.14 -23.51
N PRO A 285 -23.62 30.37 -23.99
CA PRO A 285 -24.37 31.53 -23.54
C PRO A 285 -25.85 31.25 -23.79
N ARG A 286 -26.60 31.02 -22.71
CA ARG A 286 -28.03 30.75 -22.76
C ARG A 286 -28.73 32.09 -22.73
N THR A 287 -29.37 32.45 -23.83
CA THR A 287 -30.22 33.63 -23.95
C THR A 287 -31.32 33.56 -22.89
N ARG A 288 -31.36 34.61 -22.07
CA ARG A 288 -32.25 34.84 -20.93
C ARG A 288 -33.68 34.97 -21.44
N SER A 289 -34.55 34.04 -21.07
CA SER A 289 -36.01 34.21 -21.19
C SER A 289 -36.58 34.31 -19.78
N GLU A 290 -37.05 35.51 -19.45
CA GLU A 290 -37.74 35.82 -18.20
C GLU A 290 -39.13 35.20 -18.23
N LYS A 291 -39.41 34.32 -17.26
CA LYS A 291 -40.79 34.07 -16.83
C LYS A 291 -40.80 33.61 -15.38
N ASP A 292 -41.13 34.55 -14.51
CA ASP A 292 -41.37 34.35 -13.09
C ASP A 292 -42.61 33.48 -12.86
N THR A 293 -42.46 32.44 -12.04
CA THR A 293 -43.59 31.78 -11.36
C THR A 293 -43.08 31.27 -10.01
N PRO A 294 -43.65 31.73 -8.87
CA PRO A 294 -43.33 31.20 -7.56
C PRO A 294 -44.17 29.94 -7.32
N SER A 295 -43.50 28.80 -7.09
CA SER A 295 -44.16 27.56 -6.66
C SER A 295 -43.49 27.07 -5.39
N GLU A 296 -44.16 27.31 -4.26
CA GLU A 296 -43.88 26.68 -2.98
C GLU A 296 -44.17 25.18 -3.10
N SER A 297 -43.18 24.34 -2.76
CA SER A 297 -43.41 22.93 -2.50
C SER A 297 -42.54 22.41 -1.36
N PRO A 298 -43.03 21.43 -0.59
CA PRO A 298 -42.54 21.11 0.75
C PRO A 298 -41.27 20.26 0.70
N GLY A 299 -40.36 20.53 1.65
CA GLY A 299 -39.09 19.84 1.79
C GLY A 299 -39.26 18.35 2.09
N VAL A 300 -39.07 17.52 1.08
CA VAL A 300 -38.80 16.09 1.24
C VAL A 300 -37.28 15.93 1.36
N SER A 301 -36.82 15.52 2.54
CA SER A 301 -35.44 15.17 2.82
C SER A 301 -35.04 13.91 2.05
N SER A 302 -34.67 14.08 0.78
CA SER A 302 -34.11 13.02 -0.05
C SER A 302 -32.71 12.69 0.44
N SER A 303 -32.58 11.58 1.17
CA SER A 303 -31.30 10.94 1.48
C SER A 303 -30.55 10.66 0.17
N THR A 304 -29.62 11.53 -0.17
CA THR A 304 -28.85 11.44 -1.41
C THR A 304 -27.79 10.37 -1.22
N SER A 305 -28.09 9.13 -1.63
CA SER A 305 -27.11 8.05 -1.63
C SER A 305 -25.97 8.39 -2.59
N ILE A 306 -24.73 8.32 -2.10
CA ILE A 306 -23.53 8.52 -2.93
C ILE A 306 -23.52 7.42 -4.00
N PRO A 307 -23.46 7.75 -5.30
CA PRO A 307 -23.38 6.75 -6.36
C PRO A 307 -22.22 5.77 -6.11
N ALA A 308 -22.48 4.47 -6.22
CA ALA A 308 -21.48 3.42 -5.99
C ALA A 308 -20.19 3.58 -6.83
N SER A 309 -20.28 4.28 -7.97
CA SER A 309 -19.14 4.61 -8.83
C SER A 309 -18.15 5.62 -8.23
N LEU A 310 -18.53 6.33 -7.16
CA LEU A 310 -17.65 7.30 -6.48
C LEU A 310 -16.83 6.67 -5.34
N LEU A 311 -17.06 5.39 -5.03
CA LEU A 311 -16.27 4.70 -4.01
C LEU A 311 -14.86 4.38 -4.56
N PRO A 312 -13.80 4.59 -3.77
CA PRO A 312 -12.41 4.43 -4.21
C PRO A 312 -12.06 2.99 -4.63
N TYR A 313 -12.83 2.01 -4.15
CA TYR A 313 -12.65 0.58 -4.41
C TYR A 313 -14.00 -0.08 -4.71
N PRO A 314 -14.45 -0.11 -5.97
CA PRO A 314 -15.71 -0.77 -6.32
C PRO A 314 -15.59 -2.28 -6.13
N ILE A 315 -16.66 -2.89 -5.65
CA ILE A 315 -16.76 -4.33 -5.46
C ILE A 315 -16.89 -4.98 -6.85
N PRO A 316 -16.02 -5.94 -7.21
CA PRO A 316 -16.13 -6.68 -8.46
C PRO A 316 -17.46 -7.44 -8.57
N THR A 317 -17.98 -7.61 -9.79
CA THR A 317 -19.18 -8.41 -10.03
C THR A 317 -18.96 -9.88 -9.67
N ILE A 318 -20.01 -10.60 -9.31
CA ILE A 318 -19.93 -12.03 -9.00
C ILE A 318 -19.35 -12.84 -10.17
N THR A 319 -19.74 -12.51 -11.40
CA THR A 319 -19.23 -13.15 -12.62
C THR A 319 -17.72 -12.97 -12.78
N LYS A 320 -17.20 -11.82 -12.36
CA LYS A 320 -15.77 -11.52 -12.36
C LYS A 320 -15.05 -12.30 -11.25
N ILE A 321 -15.64 -12.39 -10.06
CA ILE A 321 -15.07 -13.15 -8.94
C ILE A 321 -15.05 -14.65 -9.24
N LEU A 322 -16.16 -15.21 -9.72
CA LEU A 322 -16.24 -16.62 -10.15
C LEU A 322 -15.21 -16.96 -11.21
N ARG A 323 -15.00 -16.06 -12.19
CA ARG A 323 -13.96 -16.23 -13.21
C ARG A 323 -12.56 -16.31 -12.60
N HIS A 324 -12.26 -15.46 -11.62
CA HIS A 324 -10.97 -15.44 -10.92
C HIS A 324 -10.76 -16.65 -10.01
N LEU A 325 -11.84 -17.19 -9.44
CA LEU A 325 -11.79 -18.44 -8.69
C LEU A 325 -11.51 -19.61 -9.65
N SER A 326 -12.28 -19.75 -10.73
CA SER A 326 -12.15 -20.81 -11.75
C SER A 326 -10.86 -20.75 -12.57
N SER A 327 -10.26 -19.57 -12.76
CA SER A 327 -9.09 -19.44 -13.65
C SER A 327 -7.96 -20.32 -13.14
N ALA A 328 -7.41 -21.18 -14.01
CA ALA A 328 -6.19 -21.93 -13.71
C ALA A 328 -5.09 -20.97 -13.25
N SER A 329 -4.17 -21.46 -12.41
CA SER A 329 -3.04 -20.69 -11.88
C SER A 329 -2.41 -19.78 -12.95
N PHE A 330 -1.99 -18.60 -12.52
CA PHE A 330 -1.40 -17.55 -13.35
C PHE A 330 -0.38 -18.16 -14.34
N ASN A 331 -0.73 -18.18 -15.63
CA ASN A 331 0.23 -18.48 -16.67
C ASN A 331 1.24 -17.32 -16.68
N PRO A 332 2.51 -17.54 -16.28
CA PRO A 332 3.51 -16.48 -16.41
C PRO A 332 3.52 -16.01 -17.86
N PRO A 333 3.59 -14.70 -18.13
CA PRO A 333 3.66 -14.17 -19.49
C PRO A 333 4.80 -14.89 -20.20
N SER A 334 4.45 -15.65 -21.24
CA SER A 334 5.25 -16.70 -21.86
C SER A 334 6.74 -16.35 -21.79
N ALA A 335 7.46 -16.97 -20.85
CA ALA A 335 8.89 -16.85 -20.76
C ALA A 335 9.43 -17.29 -22.12
N THR A 336 9.98 -16.35 -22.88
CA THR A 336 10.67 -16.61 -24.13
C THR A 336 11.61 -17.78 -23.90
N ALA A 337 11.43 -18.86 -24.68
CA ALA A 337 11.83 -20.24 -24.41
C ALA A 337 13.34 -20.53 -24.26
N ASN A 338 14.17 -19.53 -23.96
CA ASN A 338 15.62 -19.60 -24.01
C ASN A 338 16.32 -19.52 -22.63
N ALA A 339 15.57 -19.51 -21.51
CA ALA A 339 16.17 -19.51 -20.17
C ALA A 339 16.41 -20.93 -19.64
N SER A 340 17.67 -21.29 -19.45
CA SER A 340 18.13 -22.61 -19.01
C SER A 340 17.70 -22.99 -17.57
N SER A 341 16.59 -23.72 -17.50
CA SER A 341 16.24 -24.92 -16.70
C SER A 341 16.34 -25.03 -15.16
N SER A 342 16.82 -24.07 -14.36
CA SER A 342 16.76 -24.22 -12.87
C SER A 342 15.93 -23.15 -12.15
N THR A 343 16.20 -21.87 -12.39
CA THR A 343 15.50 -20.75 -11.72
C THR A 343 14.04 -20.59 -12.16
N ALA A 344 13.71 -21.02 -13.39
CA ALA A 344 12.35 -20.95 -13.90
C ALA A 344 11.36 -21.79 -13.08
N HIS A 345 11.80 -22.92 -12.52
CA HIS A 345 10.91 -23.80 -11.74
C HIS A 345 10.53 -23.15 -10.40
N THR A 346 11.48 -22.52 -9.71
CA THR A 346 11.22 -21.85 -8.42
C THR A 346 10.28 -20.67 -8.58
N ASP A 347 10.39 -19.93 -9.69
CA ASP A 347 9.51 -18.78 -9.96
C ASP A 347 8.07 -19.21 -10.28
N ILE A 348 7.90 -20.29 -11.04
CA ILE A 348 6.56 -20.85 -11.34
C ILE A 348 5.88 -21.30 -10.04
N GLU A 349 6.59 -22.03 -9.19
CA GLU A 349 6.06 -22.50 -7.91
C GLU A 349 5.69 -21.34 -6.98
N CYS A 350 6.58 -20.34 -6.86
CA CYS A 350 6.34 -19.14 -6.07
C CYS A 350 5.07 -18.40 -6.54
N ASN A 351 4.91 -18.20 -7.84
CA ASN A 351 3.74 -17.55 -8.42
C ASN A 351 2.46 -18.36 -8.24
N ALA A 352 2.54 -19.69 -8.34
CA ALA A 352 1.43 -20.58 -8.04
C ALA A 352 0.99 -20.41 -6.57
N LYS A 353 1.91 -20.48 -5.61
CA LYS A 353 1.62 -20.27 -4.18
C LYS A 353 0.96 -18.91 -3.92
N LYS A 354 1.47 -17.82 -4.51
CA LYS A 354 0.84 -16.49 -4.42
C LYS A 354 -0.57 -16.45 -5.01
N SER A 355 -0.81 -17.12 -6.13
CA SER A 355 -2.14 -17.21 -6.76
C SER A 355 -3.14 -17.94 -5.86
N ALA A 356 -2.73 -19.08 -5.26
CA ALA A 356 -3.56 -19.82 -4.32
C ALA A 356 -3.90 -18.97 -3.07
N LEU A 357 -2.90 -18.28 -2.49
CA LEU A 357 -3.10 -17.35 -1.37
C LEU A 357 -4.03 -16.20 -1.73
N ALA A 358 -3.88 -15.63 -2.94
CA ALA A 358 -4.79 -14.60 -3.43
C ALA A 358 -6.23 -15.12 -3.51
N LYS A 359 -6.48 -16.31 -4.09
CA LYS A 359 -7.82 -16.92 -4.13
C LYS A 359 -8.38 -17.20 -2.73
N PHE A 360 -7.54 -17.65 -1.80
CA PHE A 360 -7.94 -17.85 -0.41
C PHE A 360 -8.39 -16.54 0.25
N HIS A 361 -7.57 -15.48 0.13
CA HIS A 361 -7.93 -14.17 0.65
C HIS A 361 -9.14 -13.54 -0.05
N LEU A 362 -9.37 -13.86 -1.33
CA LEU A 362 -10.59 -13.46 -2.06
C LEU A 362 -11.85 -13.99 -1.35
N LEU A 363 -11.85 -15.28 -0.99
CA LEU A 363 -12.99 -15.93 -0.33
C LEU A 363 -13.22 -15.37 1.08
N ILE A 364 -12.17 -15.27 1.91
CA ILE A 364 -12.30 -14.74 3.28
C ILE A 364 -12.78 -13.28 3.27
N THR A 365 -12.24 -12.46 2.36
CA THR A 365 -12.61 -11.05 2.28
C THR A 365 -14.07 -10.91 1.82
N LEU A 366 -14.49 -11.76 0.88
CA LEU A 366 -15.86 -11.77 0.40
C LEU A 366 -16.84 -12.19 1.50
N ASP A 367 -16.52 -13.23 2.25
CA ASP A 367 -17.32 -13.69 3.40
C ASP A 367 -17.60 -12.56 4.39
N ARG A 368 -16.55 -11.85 4.80
CA ARG A 368 -16.68 -10.69 5.69
C ARG A 368 -17.55 -9.57 5.09
N ILE A 369 -17.38 -9.27 3.81
CA ILE A 369 -18.16 -8.23 3.13
C ILE A 369 -19.65 -8.61 3.07
N LEU A 370 -19.97 -9.88 2.79
CA LEU A 370 -21.33 -10.37 2.72
C LEU A 370 -21.99 -10.45 4.11
N ALA A 371 -21.24 -10.89 5.13
CA ALA A 371 -21.70 -10.97 6.51
C ALA A 371 -22.04 -9.59 7.10
N LEU A 372 -21.24 -8.57 6.79
CA LEU A 372 -21.47 -7.21 7.31
C LEU A 372 -22.68 -6.51 6.69
N SER A 373 -23.41 -7.14 5.76
CA SER A 373 -24.59 -6.56 5.09
C SER A 373 -24.36 -5.14 4.57
N VAL A 374 -23.13 -4.82 4.17
CA VAL A 374 -22.71 -3.45 3.89
C VAL A 374 -23.59 -2.87 2.80
N THR A 375 -24.41 -1.88 3.18
CA THR A 375 -25.33 -1.14 2.30
C THR A 375 -24.59 -0.67 1.04
N GLY A 376 -25.12 -0.99 -0.14
CA GLY A 376 -24.47 -0.78 -1.43
C GLY A 376 -24.17 -2.06 -2.22
N ILE A 377 -24.48 -3.22 -1.65
CA ILE A 377 -24.42 -4.55 -2.27
C ILE A 377 -25.86 -5.06 -2.53
N GLU A 378 -26.84 -4.18 -2.71
CA GLU A 378 -28.27 -4.59 -2.70
C GLU A 378 -28.70 -5.41 -3.92
N GLY A 379 -27.99 -5.38 -5.06
CA GLY A 379 -28.12 -6.39 -6.14
C GLY A 379 -27.14 -7.58 -6.00
N THR A 380 -26.14 -7.38 -5.16
CA THR A 380 -25.16 -8.32 -4.63
C THR A 380 -25.68 -9.68 -4.17
N ARG A 381 -26.50 -9.56 -3.12
CA ARG A 381 -26.77 -10.66 -2.19
C ARG A 381 -27.56 -11.78 -2.84
N ASP A 382 -28.58 -11.46 -3.63
CA ASP A 382 -29.41 -12.45 -4.31
C ASP A 382 -28.62 -13.19 -5.40
N GLU A 383 -27.77 -12.47 -6.14
CA GLU A 383 -26.86 -13.08 -7.12
C GLU A 383 -25.87 -14.04 -6.43
N TRP A 384 -25.32 -13.64 -5.28
CA TRP A 384 -24.44 -14.48 -4.46
C TRP A 384 -25.16 -15.72 -3.94
N HIS A 385 -26.34 -15.55 -3.37
CA HIS A 385 -27.16 -16.66 -2.89
C HIS A 385 -27.50 -17.62 -4.03
N ALA A 386 -27.93 -17.11 -5.20
CA ALA A 386 -28.20 -17.94 -6.37
C ALA A 386 -26.95 -18.68 -6.87
N ALA A 387 -25.78 -18.04 -6.86
CA ALA A 387 -24.53 -18.68 -7.27
C ALA A 387 -24.05 -19.76 -6.29
N LEU A 388 -24.25 -19.57 -4.99
CA LEU A 388 -23.97 -20.56 -3.96
C LEU A 388 -24.93 -21.75 -4.08
N CYS A 389 -26.24 -21.51 -4.10
CA CYS A 389 -27.25 -22.57 -4.26
C CYS A 389 -27.12 -23.38 -5.55
N SER A 390 -26.68 -22.75 -6.64
CA SER A 390 -26.43 -23.45 -7.91
C SER A 390 -25.11 -24.23 -7.94
N GLY A 391 -24.32 -24.21 -6.85
CA GLY A 391 -23.02 -24.87 -6.77
C GLY A 391 -21.93 -24.24 -7.64
N LYS A 392 -22.19 -23.07 -8.26
CA LYS A 392 -21.23 -22.39 -9.14
C LYS A 392 -19.97 -21.95 -8.39
N VAL A 393 -20.13 -21.45 -7.16
CA VAL A 393 -18.99 -21.05 -6.32
C VAL A 393 -18.12 -22.26 -5.97
N ARG A 394 -18.75 -23.36 -5.52
CA ARG A 394 -18.04 -24.62 -5.19
C ARG A 394 -17.31 -25.18 -6.41
N LYS A 395 -17.97 -25.20 -7.58
CA LYS A 395 -17.37 -25.61 -8.85
C LYS A 395 -16.18 -24.73 -9.22
N ALA A 396 -16.31 -23.40 -9.08
CA ALA A 396 -15.22 -22.48 -9.40
C ALA A 396 -14.00 -22.65 -8.47
N ILE A 397 -14.23 -22.92 -7.19
CA ILE A 397 -13.16 -23.26 -6.23
C ILE A 397 -12.51 -24.59 -6.62
N GLN A 398 -13.31 -25.62 -6.91
CA GLN A 398 -12.80 -26.93 -7.33
C GLN A 398 -11.92 -26.79 -8.57
N GLU A 399 -12.40 -26.18 -9.66
CA GLU A 399 -11.64 -25.93 -10.89
C GLU A 399 -10.37 -25.11 -10.61
N GLY A 400 -10.51 -24.07 -9.79
CA GLY A 400 -9.43 -23.16 -9.44
C GLY A 400 -8.28 -23.81 -8.69
N PHE A 401 -8.60 -24.68 -7.73
CA PHE A 401 -7.63 -25.35 -6.88
C PHE A 401 -7.16 -26.69 -7.45
N ASP A 402 -7.95 -27.37 -8.29
CA ASP A 402 -7.54 -28.60 -8.97
C ASP A 402 -6.38 -28.39 -9.94
N SER A 403 -6.28 -27.18 -10.51
CA SER A 403 -5.11 -26.80 -11.33
C SER A 403 -3.77 -26.85 -10.57
N PHE A 404 -3.77 -26.85 -9.24
CA PHE A 404 -2.56 -26.98 -8.43
C PHE A 404 -2.14 -28.43 -8.18
N VAL A 405 -3.06 -29.39 -8.31
CA VAL A 405 -2.90 -30.80 -7.89
C VAL A 405 -1.92 -31.59 -8.77
N GLY A 406 -1.66 -31.10 -9.99
CA GLY A 406 -0.62 -31.66 -10.86
C GLY A 406 0.80 -31.31 -10.45
N SER A 407 0.99 -30.34 -9.55
CA SER A 407 2.30 -29.97 -9.00
C SER A 407 2.72 -31.03 -7.98
N LYS A 408 3.85 -31.68 -8.21
CA LYS A 408 4.40 -32.78 -7.38
C LYS A 408 4.72 -32.36 -5.92
N TYR A 409 4.48 -31.11 -5.54
CA TYR A 409 5.22 -30.44 -4.46
C TYR A 409 4.43 -30.00 -3.24
N ASP A 410 3.12 -30.25 -3.12
CA ASP A 410 2.46 -29.93 -1.83
C ASP A 410 1.12 -30.65 -1.60
N LYS A 411 1.15 -31.99 -1.56
CA LYS A 411 -0.03 -32.77 -1.13
C LYS A 411 -0.44 -32.43 0.31
N ASP A 412 0.49 -31.93 1.11
CA ASP A 412 0.29 -31.66 2.53
C ASP A 412 -0.47 -30.34 2.77
N LEU A 413 -0.29 -29.31 1.94
CA LEU A 413 -1.08 -28.07 2.01
C LEU A 413 -2.42 -28.14 1.27
N GLU A 414 -2.57 -29.03 0.28
CA GLU A 414 -3.76 -29.08 -0.58
C GLU A 414 -5.04 -29.41 0.20
N GLY A 415 -5.02 -30.50 0.97
CA GLY A 415 -6.18 -30.97 1.74
C GLY A 415 -6.69 -29.92 2.72
N PRO A 416 -5.83 -29.36 3.58
CA PRO A 416 -6.21 -28.31 4.52
C PRO A 416 -6.75 -27.05 3.83
N VAL A 417 -6.10 -26.55 2.78
CA VAL A 417 -6.54 -25.31 2.11
C VAL A 417 -7.89 -25.51 1.43
N LYS A 418 -8.09 -26.63 0.72
CA LYS A 418 -9.40 -26.95 0.12
C LYS A 418 -10.49 -27.10 1.18
N ALA A 419 -10.19 -27.80 2.28
CA ALA A 419 -11.12 -27.98 3.37
C ALA A 419 -11.52 -26.63 4.00
N VAL A 420 -10.57 -25.71 4.23
CA VAL A 420 -10.88 -24.37 4.75
C VAL A 420 -11.68 -23.56 3.73
N CYS A 421 -11.35 -23.61 2.43
CA CYS A 421 -12.13 -22.95 1.39
C CYS A 421 -13.58 -23.46 1.34
N PHE A 422 -13.80 -24.78 1.46
CA PHE A 422 -15.15 -25.34 1.50
C PHE A 422 -15.89 -25.01 2.79
N ALA A 423 -15.20 -24.99 3.94
CA ALA A 423 -15.80 -24.51 5.18
C ALA A 423 -16.31 -23.07 5.00
N VAL A 424 -15.46 -22.16 4.50
CA VAL A 424 -15.87 -20.76 4.22
C VAL A 424 -17.09 -20.68 3.30
N VAL A 425 -17.19 -21.54 2.29
CA VAL A 425 -18.39 -21.61 1.42
C VAL A 425 -19.63 -22.06 2.19
N ASP A 426 -19.49 -23.08 3.05
CA ASP A 426 -20.60 -23.58 3.85
C ASP A 426 -21.10 -22.53 4.84
N ASP A 427 -20.22 -21.69 5.40
CA ASP A 427 -20.63 -20.60 6.29
C ASP A 427 -21.24 -19.42 5.55
N LEU A 428 -20.74 -19.12 4.36
CA LEU A 428 -21.38 -18.18 3.44
C LEU A 428 -22.82 -18.60 3.13
N GLU A 429 -23.04 -19.89 2.86
CA GLU A 429 -24.39 -20.44 2.63
C GLU A 429 -25.30 -20.28 3.85
N LYS A 430 -24.79 -20.55 5.06
CA LYS A 430 -25.55 -20.38 6.32
C LYS A 430 -25.88 -18.91 6.59
N ALA A 431 -24.89 -18.02 6.48
CA ALA A 431 -25.06 -16.59 6.71
C ALA A 431 -26.09 -15.97 5.75
N LEU A 432 -26.12 -16.41 4.49
CA LEU A 432 -27.10 -15.92 3.52
C LEU A 432 -28.52 -16.43 3.79
N ARG A 433 -28.68 -17.64 4.34
CA ARG A 433 -29.97 -18.20 4.78
C ARG A 433 -30.53 -17.51 6.03
N GLY A 434 -29.74 -16.69 6.71
CA GLY A 434 -30.11 -16.08 7.99
C GLY A 434 -30.09 -17.08 9.15
N GLU A 435 -29.39 -18.21 8.98
CA GLU A 435 -29.08 -19.10 10.09
C GLU A 435 -27.98 -18.42 10.91
N ASP A 436 -28.21 -18.21 12.21
CA ASP A 436 -27.26 -17.55 13.10
C ASP A 436 -25.90 -18.25 13.00
N ALA A 437 -24.97 -17.60 12.31
CA ALA A 437 -23.58 -18.02 12.31
C ALA A 437 -23.05 -17.79 13.72
N THR A 438 -23.01 -18.84 14.54
CA THR A 438 -22.31 -18.82 15.82
C THR A 438 -20.84 -18.53 15.54
N MET A 439 -20.50 -17.25 15.58
CA MET A 439 -19.18 -16.69 15.26
C MET A 439 -18.19 -16.85 16.42
N ASP A 440 -18.33 -17.94 17.20
CA ASP A 440 -17.44 -18.22 18.33
C ASP A 440 -16.12 -18.81 17.80
N SER A 441 -15.18 -17.91 17.52
CA SER A 441 -13.75 -18.10 17.23
C SER A 441 -13.36 -18.83 15.93
N ARG A 442 -12.73 -18.08 15.01
CA ARG A 442 -12.03 -18.58 13.82
C ARG A 442 -10.74 -17.82 13.56
#